data_AF-A0A6P1GRH4-F1
#
_entry.id   AF-A0A6P1GRH4-F1
#
_cell.length_a   1.000
_cell.length_b   1.000
_cell.length_c   1.000
_cell.angle_alpha   90.00
_cell.angle_beta   90.00
_cell.angle_gamma   90.00
#
_symmetry.space_group_name_H-M   'P 1'
#
loop_
_entity.id
_entity.type
_entity.pdbx_description
1 polymer ?
#
loop_
_entity_poly.entity_id
_entity_poly.type
_entity_poly.pdbx_seq_one_letter_code
_entity_poly.pdbx_strand_id
1 'polypeptide(L)'
;MKISSTASAVRATFTPTEIADLQFVIEAAERAGHNMPARVPNIIAALARSADDVRMKQAMKRAEKDRIKRIEQERRDRERQFLIGEDYSVMASRADYADAARDPDAHQWVDLVFHEIMQRPLPEQCEIRRDVWLVRVLQLDGGTLGAVVGSDCTETADPSQIRPVAEQMIARFEGRA
;
A
#
# COMPACT_ATOMS: atom_id res chain seq x y z
N MET A 1 -20.32 -8.32 26.86
CA MET A 1 -20.91 -9.64 26.58
C MET A 1 -22.22 -9.39 25.85
N LYS A 2 -22.51 -10.13 24.78
CA LYS A 2 -23.81 -10.07 24.09
C LYS A 2 -24.58 -11.35 24.38
N ILE A 3 -25.81 -11.23 24.85
CA ILE A 3 -26.70 -12.37 25.11
C ILE A 3 -27.86 -12.33 24.12
N SER A 4 -28.22 -13.48 23.58
CA SER A 4 -29.41 -13.67 22.75
C SER A 4 -30.12 -14.95 23.15
N SER A 5 -31.43 -14.89 23.37
CA SER A 5 -32.28 -16.06 23.63
C SER A 5 -32.89 -16.59 22.33
N THR A 6 -32.94 -17.90 22.18
CA THR A 6 -33.75 -18.61 21.18
C THR A 6 -34.83 -19.42 21.88
N ALA A 7 -35.74 -20.04 21.13
CA ALA A 7 -36.82 -20.86 21.69
C ALA A 7 -36.33 -22.05 22.54
N SER A 8 -35.07 -22.49 22.37
CA SER A 8 -34.51 -23.67 23.03
C SER A 8 -33.17 -23.44 23.75
N ALA A 9 -32.57 -22.24 23.67
CA ALA A 9 -31.25 -21.99 24.24
C ALA A 9 -30.98 -20.51 24.54
N VAL A 10 -30.01 -20.24 25.39
CA VAL A 10 -29.39 -18.93 25.57
C VAL A 10 -28.00 -18.97 24.97
N ARG A 11 -27.72 -18.08 24.00
CA ARG A 11 -26.38 -17.89 23.42
C ARG A 11 -25.74 -16.66 24.03
N ALA A 12 -24.51 -16.81 24.51
CA ALA A 12 -23.69 -15.70 24.96
C ALA A 12 -22.45 -15.59 24.07
N THR A 13 -22.18 -14.39 23.56
CA THR A 13 -20.97 -14.04 22.82
C THR A 13 -20.09 -13.21 23.73
N PHE A 14 -18.87 -13.69 23.91
CA PHE A 14 -17.87 -13.05 24.76
C PHE A 14 -16.75 -12.47 23.92
N THR A 15 -16.20 -11.35 24.37
CA THR A 15 -14.90 -10.88 23.87
C THR A 15 -13.76 -11.69 24.52
N PRO A 16 -12.55 -11.70 23.93
CA PRO A 16 -11.40 -12.33 24.57
C PRO A 16 -11.07 -11.75 25.95
N THR A 17 -11.39 -10.48 26.20
CA THR A 17 -11.23 -9.84 27.52
C THR A 17 -12.24 -10.39 28.51
N GLU A 18 -13.51 -10.49 28.12
CA GLU A 18 -14.57 -11.02 29.00
C GLU A 18 -14.35 -12.49 29.36
N ILE A 19 -13.74 -13.29 28.47
CA ILE A 19 -13.32 -14.66 28.78
C ILE A 19 -12.21 -14.67 29.83
N ALA A 20 -11.24 -13.76 29.75
CA ALA A 20 -10.17 -13.65 30.74
C ALA A 20 -10.71 -13.22 32.11
N ASP A 21 -11.66 -12.30 32.15
CA ASP A 21 -12.33 -11.89 33.38
C ASP A 21 -13.12 -13.05 34.02
N LEU A 22 -13.84 -13.83 33.21
CA LEU A 22 -14.55 -15.03 33.68
C LEU A 22 -13.59 -16.08 34.23
N GLN A 23 -12.48 -16.34 33.56
CA GLN A 23 -11.45 -17.24 34.03
C GLN A 23 -10.89 -16.77 35.39
N PHE A 24 -10.55 -15.49 35.51
CA PHE A 24 -10.05 -14.90 36.75
C PHE A 24 -11.04 -15.07 37.91
N VAL A 25 -12.32 -14.78 37.69
CA VAL A 25 -13.37 -14.91 38.72
C VAL A 25 -13.50 -16.36 39.18
N ILE A 26 -13.43 -17.32 38.26
CA ILE A 26 -13.59 -18.73 38.62
C ILE A 26 -12.36 -19.25 39.38
N GLU A 27 -11.15 -18.91 38.93
CA GLU A 27 -9.92 -19.24 39.65
C GLU A 27 -9.88 -18.60 41.05
N ALA A 28 -10.41 -17.38 41.21
CA ALA A 28 -10.54 -16.72 42.50
C ALA A 28 -11.57 -17.42 43.40
N ALA A 29 -12.69 -17.88 42.84
CA ALA A 29 -13.72 -18.61 43.57
C ALA A 29 -13.22 -19.99 44.05
N GLU A 30 -12.46 -20.69 43.21
CA GLU A 30 -11.78 -21.94 43.57
C GLU A 30 -10.78 -21.72 44.72
N ARG A 31 -9.93 -20.69 44.61
CA ARG A 31 -8.98 -20.32 45.68
C ARG A 31 -9.66 -19.94 47.00
N ALA A 32 -10.86 -19.38 46.95
CA ALA A 32 -11.66 -19.07 48.12
C ALA A 32 -12.39 -20.30 48.73
N GLY A 33 -12.23 -21.49 48.14
CA GLY A 33 -12.82 -22.73 48.64
C GLY A 33 -14.28 -22.95 48.23
N HIS A 34 -14.79 -22.22 47.23
CA HIS A 34 -16.12 -22.48 46.70
C HIS A 34 -16.16 -23.77 45.89
N ASN A 35 -17.21 -24.57 46.09
CA ASN A 35 -17.40 -25.82 45.34
C ASN A 35 -17.63 -25.54 43.85
N MET A 36 -16.69 -25.98 43.00
CA MET A 36 -16.80 -25.87 41.55
C MET A 36 -17.26 -27.20 40.93
N PRO A 37 -18.36 -27.22 40.16
CA PRO A 37 -18.75 -28.41 39.42
C PRO A 37 -17.62 -28.89 38.50
N ALA A 38 -17.39 -30.20 38.42
CA ALA A 38 -16.28 -30.80 37.65
C ALA A 38 -16.22 -30.40 36.17
N ARG A 39 -17.33 -29.93 35.58
CA ARG A 39 -17.39 -29.44 34.19
C ARG A 39 -16.81 -28.03 34.00
N VAL A 40 -16.74 -27.22 35.05
CA VAL A 40 -16.36 -25.81 34.98
C VAL A 40 -14.92 -25.62 34.48
N PRO A 41 -13.91 -26.37 34.96
CA PRO A 41 -12.54 -26.28 34.43
C PRO A 41 -12.47 -26.55 32.91
N ASN A 42 -13.21 -27.55 32.43
CA ASN A 42 -13.24 -27.89 31.00
C ASN A 42 -13.87 -26.78 30.14
N ILE A 43 -14.93 -26.14 30.65
CA ILE A 43 -15.60 -25.03 29.96
C ILE A 43 -14.66 -23.82 29.86
N ILE A 44 -13.97 -23.47 30.95
CA ILE A 44 -13.01 -22.35 30.96
C ILE A 44 -11.86 -22.62 30.01
N ALA A 45 -11.28 -23.83 30.05
CA ALA A 45 -10.18 -24.18 29.16
C ALA A 45 -10.60 -24.10 27.68
N ALA A 46 -11.84 -24.48 27.34
CA ALA A 46 -12.37 -24.33 25.98
C ALA A 46 -12.59 -22.87 25.58
N LEU A 47 -13.08 -22.04 26.50
CA LEU A 47 -13.25 -20.60 26.30
C LEU A 47 -11.90 -19.91 26.11
N ALA A 48 -10.90 -20.23 26.94
CA ALA A 48 -9.55 -19.67 26.84
C ALA A 48 -8.90 -19.97 25.48
N ARG A 49 -8.94 -21.23 25.03
CA ARG A 49 -8.45 -21.59 23.68
C ARG A 49 -9.17 -20.81 22.57
N SER A 50 -10.49 -20.68 22.69
CA SER A 50 -11.29 -19.92 21.73
C SER A 50 -10.95 -18.43 21.74
N ALA A 51 -10.61 -17.86 22.91
CA ALA A 51 -10.17 -16.48 23.03
C ALA A 51 -8.81 -16.26 22.35
N ASP A 52 -7.88 -17.20 22.50
CA ASP A 52 -6.57 -17.16 21.84
C ASP A 52 -6.69 -17.27 20.32
N ASP A 53 -7.57 -18.15 19.81
CA ASP A 53 -7.87 -18.24 18.38
C ASP A 53 -8.41 -16.91 17.82
N VAL A 54 -9.31 -16.24 18.57
CA VAL A 54 -9.85 -14.93 18.18
C VAL A 54 -8.75 -13.88 18.19
N ARG A 55 -7.88 -13.85 19.21
CA ARG A 55 -6.74 -12.92 19.28
C ARG A 55 -5.79 -13.12 18.10
N MET A 56 -5.46 -14.38 17.77
CA MET A 56 -4.62 -14.72 16.63
C MET A 56 -5.25 -14.24 15.32
N LYS A 57 -6.54 -14.53 15.08
CA LYS A 57 -7.25 -14.06 13.88
C LYS A 57 -7.31 -12.53 13.79
N GLN A 58 -7.49 -11.83 14.90
CA GLN A 58 -7.46 -10.37 14.95
C GLN A 58 -6.06 -9.83 14.65
N ALA A 59 -5.01 -10.43 15.21
CA ALA A 59 -3.62 -10.06 14.96
C ALA A 59 -3.26 -10.27 13.48
N MET A 60 -3.64 -11.40 12.89
CA MET A 60 -3.44 -11.67 11.46
C MET A 60 -4.15 -10.64 10.58
N LYS A 61 -5.42 -10.31 10.87
CA LYS A 61 -6.15 -9.28 10.13
C LYS A 61 -5.51 -7.90 10.23
N ARG A 62 -4.98 -7.53 11.41
CA ARG A 62 -4.25 -6.27 11.60
C ARG A 62 -2.95 -6.28 10.80
N ALA A 63 -2.17 -7.35 10.89
CA ALA A 63 -0.92 -7.50 10.13
C ALA A 63 -1.17 -7.40 8.61
N GLU A 64 -2.24 -8.01 8.12
CA GLU A 64 -2.62 -7.90 6.71
C GLU A 64 -3.03 -6.48 6.32
N LYS A 65 -3.86 -5.82 7.14
CA LYS A 65 -4.22 -4.42 6.92
C LYS A 65 -2.99 -3.50 6.91
N ASP A 66 -2.06 -3.71 7.84
CA ASP A 66 -0.82 -2.94 7.94
C ASP A 66 0.14 -3.24 6.78
N ARG A 67 0.13 -4.48 6.26
CA ARG A 67 0.86 -4.85 5.04
C ARG A 67 0.29 -4.11 3.83
N ILE A 68 -1.02 -4.14 3.62
CA ILE A 68 -1.68 -3.42 2.52
C ILE A 68 -1.40 -1.92 2.62
N LYS A 69 -1.52 -1.34 3.81
CA LYS A 69 -1.23 0.08 4.05
C LYS A 69 0.22 0.43 3.71
N ARG A 70 1.18 -0.43 4.06
CA ARG A 70 2.60 -0.22 3.71
C ARG A 70 2.83 -0.26 2.21
N ILE A 71 2.25 -1.24 1.51
CA ILE A 71 2.33 -1.33 0.04
C ILE A 71 1.71 -0.09 -0.62
N GLU A 72 0.55 0.37 -0.15
CA GLU A 72 -0.09 1.58 -0.67
C GLU A 72 0.75 2.84 -0.40
N GLN A 73 1.36 2.94 0.78
CA GLN A 73 2.23 4.06 1.13
C GLN A 73 3.51 4.06 0.29
N GLU A 74 4.18 2.91 0.16
CA GLU A 74 5.35 2.73 -0.71
C GLU A 74 5.02 3.10 -2.16
N ARG A 75 3.83 2.71 -2.64
CA ARG A 75 3.35 3.12 -3.95
C ARG A 75 3.17 4.63 -4.04
N ARG A 76 2.53 5.31 -3.08
CA ARG A 76 2.38 6.78 -3.09
C ARG A 76 3.69 7.53 -2.97
N ASP A 77 4.65 6.96 -2.26
CA ASP A 77 5.98 7.54 -2.09
C ASP A 77 6.81 7.41 -3.38
N ARG A 78 6.48 6.42 -4.23
CA ARG A 78 7.19 6.12 -5.48
C ARG A 78 6.42 6.47 -6.75
N GLU A 79 5.12 6.71 -6.68
CA GLU A 79 4.25 7.00 -7.83
C GLU A 79 3.36 8.19 -7.52
N ARG A 80 3.23 9.09 -8.49
CA ARG A 80 2.31 10.23 -8.45
C ARG A 80 1.53 10.32 -9.74
N GLN A 81 0.24 10.62 -9.63
CA GLN A 81 -0.62 10.82 -10.79
C GLN A 81 -1.56 11.99 -10.52
N PHE A 82 -1.68 12.90 -11.49
CA PHE A 82 -2.60 14.03 -11.44
C PHE A 82 -2.87 14.57 -12.84
N LEU A 83 -3.90 15.41 -12.96
CA LEU A 83 -4.22 16.13 -14.19
C LEU A 83 -3.62 17.54 -14.16
N ILE A 84 -3.24 18.04 -15.34
CA ILE A 84 -2.97 19.45 -15.59
C ILE A 84 -4.05 19.94 -16.56
N GLY A 85 -4.93 20.82 -16.08
CA GLY A 85 -6.17 21.16 -16.80
C GLY A 85 -7.08 19.94 -16.95
N GLU A 86 -7.87 19.92 -18.04
CA GLU A 86 -8.73 18.79 -18.40
C GLU A 86 -8.07 17.86 -19.44
N ASP A 87 -7.00 18.35 -20.09
CA ASP A 87 -6.46 17.75 -21.32
C ASP A 87 -5.16 16.97 -21.10
N TYR A 88 -4.53 17.03 -19.92
CA TYR A 88 -3.24 16.37 -19.71
C TYR A 88 -3.21 15.50 -18.45
N SER A 89 -2.81 14.24 -18.62
CA SER A 89 -2.54 13.29 -17.55
C SER A 89 -1.04 13.18 -17.30
N VAL A 90 -0.64 13.38 -16.06
CA VAL A 90 0.75 13.28 -15.61
C VAL A 90 0.88 12.05 -14.73
N MET A 91 1.84 11.19 -15.05
CA MET A 91 2.28 10.07 -14.22
C MET A 91 3.76 10.23 -13.93
N ALA A 92 4.16 10.12 -12.67
CA ALA A 92 5.55 10.19 -12.27
C ALA A 92 5.93 9.00 -11.39
N SER A 93 7.10 8.41 -11.64
CA SER A 93 7.64 7.31 -10.83
C SER A 93 9.06 7.63 -10.34
N ARG A 94 9.37 7.31 -9.09
CA ARG A 94 10.66 7.58 -8.45
C ARG A 94 11.56 6.34 -8.49
N ALA A 95 12.72 6.47 -9.13
CA ALA A 95 13.71 5.41 -9.24
C ALA A 95 15.07 5.99 -9.68
N ASP A 96 16.00 5.10 -9.99
CA ASP A 96 17.21 5.42 -10.72
C ASP A 96 16.96 5.19 -12.21
N TYR A 97 17.23 6.21 -13.04
CA TYR A 97 16.98 6.18 -14.47
C TYR A 97 18.26 6.38 -15.27
N ALA A 98 18.32 5.73 -16.43
CA ALA A 98 19.34 5.99 -17.45
C ALA A 98 18.67 6.47 -18.73
N ASP A 99 19.28 7.43 -19.42
CA ASP A 99 18.85 7.82 -20.74
C ASP A 99 19.37 6.81 -21.77
N ALA A 100 18.47 5.99 -22.30
CA ALA A 100 18.78 4.98 -23.30
C ALA A 100 18.67 5.51 -24.74
N ALA A 101 18.38 6.81 -24.92
CA ALA A 101 18.27 7.39 -26.24
C ALA A 101 19.62 7.42 -26.95
N ARG A 102 19.56 7.24 -28.27
CA ARG A 102 20.71 7.43 -29.17
C ARG A 102 20.78 8.84 -29.75
N ASP A 103 19.63 9.50 -29.81
CA ASP A 103 19.49 10.88 -30.27
C ASP A 103 19.56 11.78 -29.03
N PRO A 104 20.54 12.70 -28.92
CA PRO A 104 20.66 13.58 -27.77
C PRO A 104 19.49 14.56 -27.60
N ASP A 105 18.68 14.77 -28.66
CA ASP A 105 17.48 15.62 -28.60
C ASP A 105 16.23 14.83 -28.18
N ALA A 106 16.34 13.51 -28.05
CA ALA A 106 15.28 12.64 -27.55
C ALA A 106 15.71 12.05 -26.20
N HIS A 107 14.91 12.23 -25.15
CA HIS A 107 15.18 11.57 -23.88
C HIS A 107 14.35 10.29 -23.74
N GLN A 108 15.02 9.15 -23.59
CA GLN A 108 14.38 7.85 -23.41
C GLN A 108 14.84 7.21 -22.10
N TRP A 109 14.26 7.72 -21.00
CA TRP A 109 14.56 7.25 -19.66
C TRP A 109 14.07 5.83 -19.39
N VAL A 110 14.98 4.95 -18.99
CA VAL A 110 14.71 3.57 -18.57
C VAL A 110 15.08 3.37 -17.11
N ASP A 111 14.28 2.59 -16.39
CA ASP A 111 14.56 2.22 -15.01
C ASP A 111 15.78 1.29 -14.97
N LEU A 112 16.81 1.70 -14.22
CA LEU A 112 18.08 0.99 -14.15
C LEU A 112 17.94 -0.44 -13.60
N VAL A 113 17.14 -0.62 -12.54
CA VAL A 113 16.95 -1.92 -11.90
C VAL A 113 16.20 -2.86 -12.84
N PHE A 114 15.16 -2.35 -13.50
CA PHE A 114 14.40 -3.14 -14.46
C PHE A 114 15.26 -3.54 -15.67
N HIS A 115 16.12 -2.64 -16.17
CA HIS A 115 16.97 -2.91 -17.31
C HIS A 115 18.06 -3.96 -16.99
N GLU A 116 18.62 -3.91 -15.78
CA GLU A 116 19.54 -4.93 -15.25
C GLU A 116 18.87 -6.31 -15.14
N ILE A 117 17.66 -6.38 -14.55
CA ILE A 117 16.89 -7.62 -14.44
C ILE A 117 16.60 -8.23 -15.82
N MET A 118 16.27 -7.37 -16.79
CA MET A 118 15.94 -7.78 -18.16
C MET A 118 17.19 -8.08 -19.01
N GLN A 119 18.40 -7.99 -18.44
CA GLN A 119 19.69 -8.21 -19.12
C GLN A 119 19.83 -7.40 -20.41
N ARG A 120 19.26 -6.20 -20.44
CA ARG A 120 19.39 -5.31 -21.60
C ARG A 120 20.60 -4.40 -21.37
N PRO A 121 21.56 -4.35 -22.30
CA PRO A 121 22.69 -3.44 -22.18
C PRO A 121 22.22 -1.99 -22.34
N LEU A 122 22.84 -1.08 -21.58
CA LEU A 122 22.75 0.36 -21.84
C LEU A 122 23.76 0.76 -22.93
N PRO A 123 23.56 1.92 -23.58
CA PRO A 123 24.60 2.52 -24.41
C PRO A 123 25.91 2.71 -23.61
N GLU A 124 27.06 2.65 -24.30
CA GLU A 124 28.38 2.83 -23.67
C GLU A 124 28.53 4.18 -22.96
N GLN A 125 27.85 5.21 -23.47
CA GLN A 125 27.72 6.52 -22.85
C GLN A 125 26.22 6.84 -22.73
N CYS A 126 25.74 6.97 -21.50
CA CYS A 126 24.38 7.40 -21.20
C CYS A 126 24.38 8.30 -19.96
N GLU A 127 23.43 9.22 -19.90
CA GLU A 127 23.17 9.97 -18.68
C GLU A 127 22.49 9.05 -17.66
N ILE A 128 22.94 9.11 -16.40
CA ILE A 128 22.33 8.38 -15.30
C ILE A 128 21.88 9.39 -14.24
N ARG A 129 20.60 9.35 -13.88
CA ARG A 129 20.04 10.11 -12.76
C ARG A 129 19.57 9.15 -11.67
N ARG A 130 20.03 9.40 -10.46
CA ARG A 130 19.70 8.57 -9.30
C ARG A 130 18.72 9.28 -8.39
N ASP A 131 17.78 8.52 -7.87
CA ASP A 131 16.75 8.98 -6.95
C ASP A 131 15.99 10.20 -7.48
N VAL A 132 15.46 10.08 -8.69
CA VAL A 132 14.69 11.15 -9.37
C VAL A 132 13.31 10.65 -9.76
N TRP A 133 12.43 11.57 -10.16
CA TRP A 133 11.12 11.25 -10.72
C TRP A 133 11.20 11.23 -12.24
N LEU A 134 10.86 10.12 -12.88
CA LEU A 134 10.52 10.10 -14.30
C LEU A 134 9.08 10.55 -14.47
N VAL A 135 8.88 11.71 -15.08
CA VAL A 135 7.58 12.30 -15.39
C VAL A 135 7.20 11.88 -16.80
N ARG A 136 5.97 11.39 -16.98
CA ARG A 136 5.37 11.05 -18.27
C ARG A 136 4.08 11.84 -18.43
N VAL A 137 3.93 12.49 -19.57
CA VAL A 137 2.76 13.30 -19.88
C VAL A 137 2.04 12.73 -21.09
N LEU A 138 0.73 12.58 -20.94
CA LEU A 138 -0.19 12.13 -21.99
C LEU A 138 -1.24 13.21 -22.19
N GLN A 139 -1.56 13.51 -23.44
CA GLN A 139 -2.71 14.33 -23.80
C GLN A 139 -3.95 13.45 -23.83
N LEU A 140 -5.04 13.95 -23.29
CA LEU A 140 -6.36 13.36 -23.28
C LEU A 140 -7.24 14.04 -24.33
N ASP A 141 -8.03 13.25 -25.03
CA ASP A 141 -9.10 13.72 -25.92
C ASP A 141 -10.42 13.11 -25.43
N GLY A 142 -11.28 13.95 -24.84
CA GLY A 142 -12.54 13.51 -24.23
C GLY A 142 -12.36 12.46 -23.12
N GLY A 143 -11.22 12.47 -22.42
CA GLY A 143 -10.88 11.47 -21.40
C GLY A 143 -10.29 10.16 -21.94
N THR A 144 -10.05 10.06 -23.25
CA THR A 144 -9.30 8.96 -23.87
C THR A 144 -7.88 9.39 -24.20
N LEU A 145 -6.96 8.44 -24.41
CA LEU A 145 -5.59 8.77 -24.80
C LEU A 145 -5.61 9.41 -26.20
N GLY A 146 -5.28 10.70 -26.28
CA GLY A 146 -5.11 11.42 -27.54
C GLY A 146 -3.70 11.26 -28.10
N ALA A 147 -2.69 11.68 -27.32
CA ALA A 147 -1.29 11.65 -27.74
C ALA A 147 -0.32 11.42 -26.58
N VAL A 148 0.87 10.90 -26.89
CA VAL A 148 2.01 10.89 -25.97
C VAL A 148 2.74 12.22 -26.12
N VAL A 149 2.73 13.05 -25.08
CA VAL A 149 3.43 14.36 -25.07
C VAL A 149 4.93 14.14 -24.91
N GLY A 150 5.31 13.28 -23.96
CA GLY A 150 6.70 12.92 -23.75
C GLY A 150 6.98 12.41 -22.33
N SER A 151 8.28 12.22 -22.06
CA SER A 151 8.76 11.88 -20.74
C SER A 151 10.11 12.53 -20.45
N ASP A 152 10.30 12.98 -19.22
CA ASP A 152 11.57 13.52 -18.76
C ASP A 152 11.78 13.31 -17.26
N CYS A 153 13.02 13.35 -16.81
CA CYS A 153 13.37 13.20 -15.40
C CYS A 153 13.45 14.56 -14.70
N THR A 154 13.05 14.59 -13.43
CA THR A 154 13.43 15.68 -12.53
C THR A 154 14.94 15.67 -12.25
N GLU A 155 15.46 16.74 -11.65
CA GLU A 155 16.86 16.81 -11.22
C GLU A 155 17.07 16.13 -9.86
N THR A 156 16.02 16.11 -9.03
CA THR A 156 16.09 15.55 -7.67
C THR A 156 14.84 14.72 -7.34
N ALA A 157 14.87 14.10 -6.17
CA ALA A 157 13.74 13.42 -5.56
C ALA A 157 12.60 14.36 -5.08
N ASP A 158 12.75 15.69 -5.17
CA ASP A 158 11.73 16.63 -4.69
C ASP A 158 10.47 16.54 -5.56
N PRO A 159 9.31 16.11 -5.01
CA PRO A 159 8.07 16.02 -5.77
C PRO A 159 7.56 17.37 -6.30
N SER A 160 8.03 18.49 -5.75
CA SER A 160 7.67 19.83 -6.24
C SER A 160 8.12 20.05 -7.69
N GLN A 161 9.16 19.34 -8.14
CA GLN A 161 9.72 19.44 -9.50
C GLN A 161 8.86 18.77 -10.57
N ILE A 162 7.96 17.85 -10.20
CA ILE A 162 7.18 17.04 -11.17
C ILE A 162 6.28 17.92 -12.05
N ARG A 163 5.58 18.88 -11.43
CA ARG A 163 4.65 19.77 -12.14
C ARG A 163 5.38 20.71 -13.11
N PRO A 164 6.43 21.45 -12.71
CA PRO A 164 7.22 22.26 -13.64
C PRO A 164 7.76 21.48 -14.84
N VAL A 165 8.27 20.27 -14.62
CA VAL A 165 8.76 19.39 -15.70
C VAL A 165 7.63 19.00 -16.66
N ALA A 166 6.46 18.64 -16.13
CA ALA A 166 5.29 18.34 -16.95
C ALA A 166 4.82 19.56 -17.78
N GLU A 167 4.73 20.73 -17.16
CA GLU A 167 4.31 21.98 -17.83
C GLU A 167 5.31 22.39 -18.93
N GLN A 168 6.61 22.18 -18.72
CA GLN A 168 7.62 22.42 -19.75
C GLN A 168 7.47 21.47 -20.94
N MET A 169 7.18 20.19 -20.71
CA MET A 169 6.92 19.23 -21.77
C MET A 169 5.67 19.60 -22.58
N ILE A 170 4.59 19.99 -21.90
CA ILE A 170 3.35 20.44 -22.53
C ILE A 170 3.61 21.66 -23.41
N ALA A 171 4.29 22.68 -22.89
CA ALA A 171 4.60 23.89 -23.65
C ALA A 171 5.43 23.60 -24.92
N ARG A 172 6.40 22.67 -24.83
CA ARG A 172 7.20 22.25 -26.00
C ARG A 172 6.36 21.49 -27.02
N PHE A 173 5.40 20.68 -26.57
CA PHE A 173 4.50 19.94 -27.44
C PHE A 173 3.53 20.86 -28.17
N GLU A 174 2.89 21.78 -27.44
CA GLU A 174 1.96 22.77 -28.01
C GLU A 174 2.68 23.74 -28.96
N GLY A 175 3.93 24.11 -28.66
CA GLY A 175 4.73 24.95 -29.56
C GLY A 175 5.24 24.25 -30.83
N ARG A 176 5.09 22.91 -30.91
CA ARG A 176 5.46 22.10 -32.09
C ARG A 176 4.24 21.66 -32.92
N ALA A 177 3.03 21.76 -32.37
CA ALA A 177 1.76 21.44 -33.02
C ALA A 177 1.29 22.57 -33.94
#